data_AF-A0A1R1PX87-F1
#
_entry.id   AF-A0A1R1PX87-F1
#
_cell.length_a   1.000
_cell.length_b   1.000
_cell.length_c   1.000
_cell.angle_alpha   90.00
_cell.angle_beta   90.00
_cell.angle_gamma   90.00
#
_symmetry.space_group_name_H-M   'P 1'
#
loop_
_entity.id
_entity.type
_entity.pdbx_description
1 polymer ?
#
loop_
_entity_poly.entity_id
_entity_poly.type
_entity_poly.pdbx_seq_one_letter_code
_entity_poly.pdbx_strand_id
1 'polypeptide(L)'
;MLLQKAQGLTHLVVGGIYSNSGAVLKNITPKHLPKLQSLELREHSTPGQFNSFLNQNWESITQLSTFAFLMPPETSKIIGASFKNLQSLNFTEIQMITPENMNLILKSYSKQLEKIQLCACGIDISEAWSPDLEWKRLKRATLVNTGITTAMLESLLTSEMLNEIEIAASALSDEKELLKLLESPKSNLLTKNLEVLIIRGLNGLSARGVKALIERFKMSLHEVEIAGIDISKKECQMLREKYGTISFFFASDQHMPPEMMEALQRMQQMEMEGHEHGGGGGGCCGGHGMPAMSNNNPLMAMLGQGMMGGPSLADGEIDVISGVQFANPLSKSPQLKEVRMGQAGSNEGSWEDENMSDEEGGINDVD
;
A
#
# COMPACT_ATOMS: atom_id res chain seq x y z
N MET A 1 -9.89 23.52 -12.75
CA MET A 1 -11.33 23.85 -12.84
C MET A 1 -12.26 22.67 -12.53
N LEU A 2 -12.07 21.47 -13.08
CA LEU A 2 -13.01 20.35 -12.86
C LEU A 2 -13.13 19.93 -11.38
N LEU A 3 -12.00 19.67 -10.72
CA LEU A 3 -11.99 19.31 -9.29
C LEU A 3 -12.60 20.41 -8.39
N GLN A 4 -12.48 21.68 -8.76
CA GLN A 4 -13.06 22.79 -7.98
C GLN A 4 -14.60 22.78 -7.97
N LYS A 5 -15.22 22.10 -8.95
CA LYS A 5 -16.68 21.96 -9.06
C LYS A 5 -17.20 20.61 -8.57
N ALA A 6 -16.31 19.70 -8.15
CA ALA A 6 -16.64 18.33 -7.78
C ALA A 6 -17.08 18.19 -6.31
N GLN A 7 -18.10 18.96 -5.89
CA GLN A 7 -18.55 19.01 -4.49
C GLN A 7 -19.09 17.67 -3.95
N GLY A 8 -19.48 16.76 -4.84
CA GLY A 8 -19.95 15.42 -4.52
C GLY A 8 -18.85 14.36 -4.40
N LEU A 9 -17.59 14.70 -4.69
CA LEU A 9 -16.50 13.73 -4.72
C LEU A 9 -16.19 13.20 -3.31
N THR A 10 -16.23 11.87 -3.16
CA THR A 10 -15.95 11.18 -1.90
C THR A 10 -14.59 10.48 -1.87
N HIS A 11 -14.05 10.13 -3.04
CA HIS A 11 -12.79 9.42 -3.21
C HIS A 11 -11.95 10.13 -4.27
N LEU A 12 -10.68 10.38 -3.97
CA LEU A 12 -9.73 10.99 -4.90
C LEU A 12 -8.45 10.16 -4.95
N VAL A 13 -8.13 9.66 -6.14
CA VAL A 13 -6.86 8.99 -6.43
C VAL A 13 -6.04 9.90 -7.33
N VAL A 14 -4.79 10.18 -6.94
CA VAL A 14 -3.88 11.03 -7.70
C VAL A 14 -2.53 10.33 -7.81
N GLY A 15 -2.02 10.13 -9.02
CA GLY A 15 -0.78 9.39 -9.24
C GLY A 15 -0.32 9.45 -10.69
N GLY A 16 0.90 8.99 -10.94
CA GLY A 16 1.48 8.97 -12.29
C GLY A 16 1.78 10.37 -12.83
N ILE A 17 2.06 11.33 -11.94
CA ILE A 17 2.36 12.71 -12.32
C ILE A 17 3.88 12.91 -12.28
N TYR A 18 4.54 12.65 -13.41
CA TYR A 18 6.00 12.69 -13.58
C TYR A 18 6.54 14.02 -14.11
N SER A 19 5.72 15.07 -14.09
CA SER A 19 6.16 16.42 -14.46
C SER A 19 6.07 17.34 -13.25
N ASN A 20 6.79 18.47 -13.28
CA ASN A 20 6.73 19.52 -12.25
C ASN A 20 5.33 20.18 -12.11
N SER A 21 4.28 19.59 -12.67
CA SER A 21 2.88 19.98 -12.59
C SER A 21 2.22 19.72 -11.23
N GLY A 22 2.93 19.89 -10.10
CA GLY A 22 2.31 19.98 -8.76
C GLY A 22 1.19 21.05 -8.70
N ALA A 23 1.13 21.92 -9.70
CA ALA A 23 0.02 22.81 -10.01
C ALA A 23 -1.38 22.15 -10.06
N VAL A 24 -1.51 20.84 -10.37
CA VAL A 24 -2.83 20.21 -10.57
C VAL A 24 -3.70 20.31 -9.31
N LEU A 25 -3.11 20.15 -8.12
CA LEU A 25 -3.84 20.23 -6.85
C LEU A 25 -3.58 21.52 -6.05
N LYS A 26 -2.63 22.36 -6.47
CA LYS A 26 -2.18 23.54 -5.71
C LYS A 26 -3.31 24.48 -5.29
N ASN A 27 -4.35 24.61 -6.12
CA ASN A 27 -5.49 25.50 -5.88
C ASN A 27 -6.76 24.78 -5.39
N ILE A 28 -6.66 23.48 -5.10
CA ILE A 28 -7.75 22.70 -4.52
C ILE A 28 -7.71 22.85 -3.01
N THR A 29 -8.87 23.02 -2.39
CA THR A 29 -9.02 23.27 -0.96
C THR A 29 -10.21 22.46 -0.42
N PRO A 30 -10.32 22.26 0.90
CA PRO A 30 -11.44 21.53 1.49
C PRO A 30 -12.82 22.05 1.10
N LYS A 31 -12.96 23.36 0.83
CA LYS A 31 -14.23 23.96 0.37
C LYS A 31 -14.68 23.46 -1.00
N HIS A 32 -13.73 23.06 -1.85
CA HIS A 32 -14.01 22.51 -3.18
C HIS A 32 -14.48 21.06 -3.11
N LEU A 33 -13.95 20.30 -2.14
CA LEU A 33 -14.19 18.86 -1.99
C LEU A 33 -14.71 18.54 -0.57
N PRO A 34 -15.84 19.11 -0.13
CA PRO A 34 -16.30 19.02 1.26
C PRO A 34 -16.71 17.60 1.69
N LYS A 35 -16.95 16.70 0.73
CA LYS A 35 -17.34 15.30 0.98
C LYS A 35 -16.18 14.32 0.80
N LEU A 36 -14.95 14.79 0.57
CA LEU A 36 -13.80 13.93 0.33
C LEU A 36 -13.45 13.15 1.60
N GLN A 37 -13.67 11.84 1.57
CA GLN A 37 -13.46 10.92 2.68
C GLN A 37 -12.19 10.08 2.50
N SER A 38 -11.85 9.73 1.26
CA SER A 38 -10.70 8.90 0.94
C SER A 38 -9.77 9.60 -0.04
N LEU A 39 -8.49 9.64 0.32
CA LEU A 39 -7.41 10.19 -0.49
C LEU A 39 -6.34 9.14 -0.72
N GLU A 40 -6.02 8.91 -1.98
CA GLU A 40 -4.92 8.06 -2.39
C GLU A 40 -3.92 8.84 -3.23
N LEU A 41 -2.65 8.82 -2.81
CA LEU A 41 -1.54 9.46 -3.52
C LEU A 41 -0.55 8.41 -3.98
N ARG A 42 -0.40 8.24 -5.29
CA ARG A 42 0.54 7.30 -5.89
C ARG A 42 1.76 8.03 -6.45
N GLU A 43 2.68 7.22 -6.95
CA GLU A 43 3.93 7.57 -7.62
C GLU A 43 3.97 8.97 -8.25
N HIS A 44 5.01 9.71 -7.89
CA HIS A 44 5.32 11.03 -8.41
C HIS A 44 6.83 11.26 -8.38
N SER A 45 7.34 12.13 -9.27
CA SER A 45 8.78 12.35 -9.43
C SER A 45 9.37 13.42 -8.50
N THR A 46 8.52 14.28 -7.93
CA THR A 46 8.98 15.49 -7.24
C THR A 46 8.67 15.43 -5.73
N PRO A 47 9.68 15.45 -4.84
CA PRO A 47 9.46 15.51 -3.40
C PRO A 47 8.62 16.72 -3.00
N GLY A 48 7.65 16.53 -2.09
CA GLY A 48 6.81 17.63 -1.60
C GLY A 48 5.78 18.18 -2.60
N GLN A 49 5.61 17.53 -3.76
CA GLN A 49 4.68 17.94 -4.82
C GLN A 49 3.26 18.23 -4.33
N PHE A 50 2.81 17.47 -3.32
CA PHE A 50 1.47 17.60 -2.75
C PHE A 50 1.39 18.46 -1.48
N ASN A 51 2.49 19.04 -1.00
CA ASN A 51 2.51 19.76 0.29
C ASN A 51 1.48 20.89 0.35
N SER A 52 1.35 21.70 -0.71
CA SER A 52 0.36 22.79 -0.75
C SER A 52 -1.09 22.29 -0.66
N PHE A 53 -1.37 21.12 -1.24
CA PHE A 53 -2.68 20.48 -1.17
C PHE A 53 -2.91 19.86 0.22
N LEU A 54 -1.93 19.12 0.73
CA LEU A 54 -2.04 18.38 1.99
C LEU A 54 -2.03 19.30 3.21
N ASN A 55 -1.28 20.40 3.17
CA ASN A 55 -1.14 21.36 4.27
C ASN A 55 -2.37 22.27 4.40
N GLN A 56 -3.52 21.65 4.57
CA GLN A 56 -4.83 22.26 4.74
C GLN A 56 -5.65 21.42 5.73
N ASN A 57 -6.74 21.98 6.25
CA ASN A 57 -7.56 21.28 7.23
C ASN A 57 -8.51 20.27 6.57
N TRP A 58 -8.05 19.02 6.43
CA TRP A 58 -8.79 17.94 5.79
C TRP A 58 -9.60 17.09 6.79
N GLU A 59 -10.52 17.74 7.52
CA GLU A 59 -11.33 17.06 8.55
C GLU A 59 -12.28 15.99 7.99
N SER A 60 -12.68 16.11 6.71
CA SER A 60 -13.56 15.13 6.07
C SER A 60 -12.85 13.82 5.73
N ILE A 61 -11.52 13.83 5.60
CA ILE A 61 -10.75 12.66 5.19
C ILE A 61 -10.59 11.72 6.38
N THR A 62 -11.08 10.49 6.21
CA THR A 62 -10.98 9.39 7.16
C THR A 62 -10.04 8.29 6.68
N GLN A 63 -9.66 8.28 5.40
CA GLN A 63 -8.77 7.29 4.81
C GLN A 63 -7.66 7.96 3.99
N LEU A 64 -6.41 7.62 4.30
CA LEU A 64 -5.23 8.05 3.56
C LEU A 64 -4.46 6.82 3.11
N SER A 65 -4.24 6.72 1.80
CA SER A 65 -3.42 5.67 1.20
C SER A 65 -2.31 6.29 0.35
N THR A 66 -1.13 5.68 0.36
CA THR A 66 -0.03 6.08 -0.51
C THR A 66 0.69 4.88 -1.10
N PHE A 67 1.11 4.98 -2.36
CA PHE A 67 1.82 3.91 -3.08
C PHE A 67 3.02 4.49 -3.85
N ALA A 68 4.21 3.92 -3.67
CA ALA A 68 5.43 4.40 -4.33
C ALA A 68 5.66 5.91 -4.13
N PHE A 69 5.47 6.39 -2.90
CA PHE A 69 5.32 7.81 -2.59
C PHE A 69 6.61 8.41 -2.00
N LEU A 70 7.04 9.57 -2.52
CA LEU A 70 8.21 10.28 -1.99
C LEU A 70 7.78 11.15 -0.81
N MET A 71 8.13 10.72 0.40
CA MET A 71 7.72 11.37 1.66
C MET A 71 8.91 12.04 2.37
N PRO A 72 9.35 13.23 1.92
CA PRO A 72 10.38 13.96 2.63
C PRO A 72 9.89 14.42 4.03
N PRO A 73 10.79 14.88 4.90
CA PRO A 73 10.46 15.28 6.27
C PRO A 73 9.33 16.33 6.37
N GLU A 74 9.28 17.30 5.46
CA GLU A 74 8.21 18.31 5.45
C GLU A 74 6.83 17.69 5.17
N THR A 75 6.75 16.79 4.19
CA THR A 75 5.50 16.07 3.87
C THR A 75 5.06 15.19 5.04
N SER A 76 6.00 14.56 5.73
CA SER A 76 5.70 13.74 6.92
C SER A 76 5.07 14.57 8.04
N LYS A 77 5.62 15.77 8.32
CA LYS A 77 5.05 16.71 9.29
C LYS A 77 3.65 17.17 8.90
N ILE A 78 3.44 17.47 7.62
CA ILE A 78 2.13 17.85 7.08
C ILE A 78 1.14 16.70 7.28
N ILE A 79 1.50 15.48 6.89
CA ILE A 79 0.64 14.30 7.06
C ILE A 79 0.29 14.13 8.52
N GLY A 80 1.26 14.16 9.45
CA GLY A 80 1.01 14.00 10.88
C GLY A 80 0.14 15.08 11.53
N ALA A 81 -0.15 16.19 10.85
CA ALA A 81 -0.92 17.31 11.39
C ALA A 81 -2.27 17.56 10.68
N SER A 82 -2.43 17.14 9.42
CA SER A 82 -3.52 17.65 8.56
C SER A 82 -4.84 16.88 8.65
N PHE A 83 -4.80 15.62 9.08
CA PHE A 83 -5.97 14.72 9.04
C PHE A 83 -6.53 14.41 10.43
N LYS A 84 -7.39 15.27 10.99
CA LYS A 84 -7.88 15.09 12.36
C LYS A 84 -8.72 13.84 12.59
N ASN A 85 -9.48 13.41 11.59
CA ASN A 85 -10.43 12.28 11.70
C ASN A 85 -9.94 11.01 10.99
N LEU A 86 -8.63 10.88 10.78
CA LEU A 86 -8.07 9.74 10.07
C LEU A 86 -8.30 8.43 10.84
N GLN A 87 -8.96 7.47 10.20
CA GLN A 87 -9.28 6.15 10.73
C GLN A 87 -8.53 5.03 10.02
N SER A 88 -8.10 5.24 8.77
CA SER A 88 -7.34 4.27 7.99
C SER A 88 -6.08 4.90 7.43
N LEU A 89 -4.93 4.26 7.67
CA LEU A 89 -3.64 4.66 7.13
C LEU A 89 -3.03 3.48 6.37
N ASN A 90 -2.77 3.65 5.08
CA ASN A 90 -2.08 2.66 4.26
C ASN A 90 -0.85 3.28 3.59
N PHE A 91 0.32 2.83 4.00
CA PHE A 91 1.59 3.21 3.40
C PHE A 91 2.21 2.00 2.72
N THR A 92 2.37 2.09 1.40
CA THR A 92 3.03 1.08 0.58
C THR A 92 4.18 1.72 -0.20
N GLU A 93 5.37 1.13 -0.13
CA GLU A 93 6.54 1.55 -0.90
C GLU A 93 6.90 3.04 -0.70
N ILE A 94 6.95 3.48 0.55
CA ILE A 94 7.37 4.85 0.88
C ILE A 94 8.88 5.00 0.67
N GLN A 95 9.28 6.14 0.13
CA GLN A 95 10.67 6.54 0.00
C GLN A 95 10.93 7.85 0.73
N MET A 96 12.20 8.11 1.07
CA MET A 96 12.68 9.33 1.73
C MET A 96 12.15 9.59 3.15
N ILE A 97 11.37 8.67 3.71
CA ILE A 97 10.94 8.73 5.11
C ILE A 97 12.08 8.29 6.03
N THR A 98 12.16 8.89 7.21
CA THR A 98 13.09 8.47 8.27
C THR A 98 12.30 7.84 9.42
N PRO A 99 12.94 7.04 10.30
CA PRO A 99 12.27 6.47 11.47
C PRO A 99 11.57 7.51 12.34
N GLU A 100 12.20 8.67 12.57
CA GLU A 100 11.63 9.76 13.37
C GLU A 100 10.37 10.36 12.75
N ASN A 101 10.36 10.50 11.42
CA ASN A 101 9.22 11.04 10.69
C ASN A 101 8.06 10.04 10.61
N MET A 102 8.35 8.74 10.44
CA MET A 102 7.34 7.70 10.54
C MET A 102 6.77 7.66 11.97
N ASN A 103 7.62 7.71 12.99
CA ASN A 103 7.20 7.73 14.38
C ASN A 103 6.26 8.91 14.68
N LEU A 104 6.57 10.11 14.16
CA LEU A 104 5.70 11.28 14.27
C LEU A 104 4.30 10.99 13.74
N ILE A 105 4.19 10.39 12.55
CA ILE A 105 2.89 10.05 11.93
C ILE A 105 2.15 9.02 12.79
N LEU A 106 2.83 7.96 13.23
CA LEU A 106 2.22 6.91 14.06
C LEU A 106 1.74 7.48 15.41
N LYS A 107 2.50 8.37 16.04
CA LYS A 107 2.11 9.04 17.29
C LYS A 107 0.89 9.92 17.11
N SER A 108 0.79 10.63 15.99
CA SER A 108 -0.38 11.46 15.69
C SER A 108 -1.69 10.65 15.60
N TYR A 109 -1.61 9.39 15.16
CA TYR A 109 -2.81 8.64 14.74
C TYR A 109 -3.12 7.36 15.51
N SER A 110 -2.16 6.78 16.24
CA SER A 110 -2.31 5.49 16.93
C SER A 110 -3.60 5.36 17.76
N LYS A 111 -4.00 6.42 18.46
CA LYS A 111 -5.18 6.43 19.35
C LYS A 111 -6.53 6.35 18.62
N GLN A 112 -6.57 6.68 17.34
CA GLN A 112 -7.80 6.81 16.57
C GLN A 112 -7.91 5.89 15.35
N LEU A 113 -6.78 5.36 14.86
CA LEU A 113 -6.79 4.44 13.72
C LEU A 113 -7.57 3.17 14.06
N GLU A 114 -8.43 2.80 13.11
CA GLU A 114 -9.10 1.51 13.05
C GLU A 114 -8.35 0.54 12.14
N LYS A 115 -7.60 1.04 11.16
CA LYS A 115 -6.81 0.23 10.23
C LYS A 115 -5.44 0.84 10.01
N ILE A 116 -4.40 0.01 10.08
CA ILE A 116 -3.05 0.37 9.67
C ILE A 116 -2.49 -0.69 8.73
N GLN A 117 -1.90 -0.22 7.62
CA GLN A 117 -1.16 -1.05 6.69
C GLN A 117 0.19 -0.39 6.40
N LEU A 118 1.28 -1.09 6.70
CA LEU A 118 2.65 -0.64 6.45
C LEU A 118 3.36 -1.71 5.63
N CYS A 119 3.63 -1.41 4.36
CA CYS A 119 4.20 -2.35 3.40
C CYS A 119 5.46 -1.75 2.77
N ALA A 120 6.62 -2.37 3.00
CA ALA A 120 7.88 -1.99 2.34
C ALA A 120 8.18 -0.47 2.40
N CYS A 121 8.05 0.16 3.57
CA CYS A 121 8.13 1.63 3.76
C CYS A 121 9.54 2.24 3.60
N GLY A 122 10.51 1.53 2.99
CA GLY A 122 11.87 2.01 2.79
C GLY A 122 12.72 2.18 4.06
N ILE A 123 12.16 1.86 5.22
CA ILE A 123 12.82 1.87 6.54
C ILE A 123 12.44 0.60 7.31
N ASP A 124 13.23 0.25 8.31
CA ASP A 124 12.79 -0.72 9.32
C ASP A 124 11.76 -0.04 10.24
N ILE A 125 10.50 -0.47 10.13
CA ILE A 125 9.39 0.07 10.92
C ILE A 125 9.61 -0.11 12.43
N SER A 126 10.39 -1.12 12.85
CA SER A 126 10.69 -1.31 14.27
C SER A 126 11.45 -0.14 14.90
N GLU A 127 12.29 0.58 14.12
CA GLU A 127 13.00 1.78 14.57
C GLU A 127 12.05 2.97 14.77
N ALA A 128 10.93 2.99 14.04
CA ALA A 128 9.90 4.01 14.16
C ALA A 128 8.83 3.66 15.21
N TRP A 129 8.84 2.45 15.77
CA TRP A 129 7.78 1.94 16.63
C TRP A 129 8.05 2.23 18.11
N SER A 130 7.56 3.36 18.58
CA SER A 130 7.76 3.77 19.97
C SER A 130 6.85 2.99 20.93
N PRO A 131 7.33 2.65 22.15
CA PRO A 131 6.54 1.90 23.13
C PRO A 131 5.33 2.68 23.71
N ASP A 132 5.24 3.98 23.47
CA ASP A 132 4.12 4.84 23.88
C ASP A 132 2.97 4.91 22.86
N LEU A 133 3.05 4.14 21.75
CA LEU A 133 1.96 4.02 20.79
C LEU A 133 0.78 3.25 21.42
N GLU A 134 -0.40 3.87 21.40
CA GLU A 134 -1.63 3.32 22.01
C GLU A 134 -2.69 3.04 20.93
N TRP A 135 -3.06 1.77 20.75
CA TRP A 135 -3.94 1.33 19.66
C TRP A 135 -5.40 1.13 20.09
N LYS A 136 -6.04 2.16 20.65
CA LYS A 136 -7.36 2.03 21.31
C LYS A 136 -8.51 1.59 20.41
N ARG A 137 -8.45 1.93 19.12
CA ARG A 137 -9.52 1.68 18.15
C ARG A 137 -9.13 0.70 17.05
N LEU A 138 -7.89 0.20 17.10
CA LEU A 138 -7.32 -0.58 16.01
C LEU A 138 -8.07 -1.91 15.87
N LYS A 139 -8.60 -2.15 14.69
CA LYS A 139 -9.29 -3.39 14.30
C LYS A 139 -8.37 -4.25 13.44
N ARG A 140 -7.66 -3.64 12.48
CA ARG A 140 -6.79 -4.36 11.55
C ARG A 140 -5.38 -3.78 11.53
N ALA A 141 -4.38 -4.67 11.57
CA ALA A 141 -2.99 -4.35 11.34
C ALA A 141 -2.39 -5.25 10.27
N THR A 142 -1.86 -4.65 9.20
CA THR A 142 -1.12 -5.36 8.16
C THR A 142 0.33 -4.83 8.12
N LEU A 143 1.30 -5.71 8.35
CA LEU A 143 2.73 -5.39 8.37
C LEU A 143 3.45 -6.27 7.36
N VAL A 144 3.98 -5.69 6.29
CA VAL A 144 4.61 -6.43 5.20
C VAL A 144 6.00 -5.91 4.92
N ASN A 145 6.98 -6.82 4.86
CA ASN A 145 8.38 -6.48 4.64
C ASN A 145 8.88 -5.46 5.67
N THR A 146 8.68 -5.78 6.94
CA THR A 146 9.05 -4.94 8.09
C THR A 146 9.84 -5.75 9.12
N GLY A 147 10.74 -5.11 9.88
CA GLY A 147 11.26 -5.71 11.10
C GLY A 147 10.13 -5.79 12.14
N ILE A 148 9.93 -6.98 12.71
CA ILE A 148 8.91 -7.24 13.72
C ILE A 148 9.62 -7.51 15.05
N THR A 149 9.28 -6.73 16.07
CA THR A 149 9.78 -6.92 17.43
C THR A 149 8.67 -7.42 18.36
N THR A 150 9.07 -8.00 19.49
CA THR A 150 8.11 -8.39 20.53
C THR A 150 7.31 -7.18 21.04
N ALA A 151 7.96 -6.03 21.21
CA ALA A 151 7.31 -4.81 21.67
C ALA A 151 6.25 -4.29 20.69
N MET A 152 6.49 -4.40 19.38
CA MET A 152 5.49 -4.09 18.35
C MET A 152 4.26 -4.97 18.50
N LEU A 153 4.47 -6.30 18.56
CA LEU A 153 3.39 -7.26 18.71
C LEU A 153 2.64 -7.07 20.02
N GLU A 154 3.34 -6.84 21.13
CA GLU A 154 2.73 -6.52 22.42
C GLU A 154 1.84 -5.29 22.31
N SER A 155 2.34 -4.19 21.72
CA SER A 155 1.56 -2.98 21.56
C SER A 155 0.27 -3.21 20.76
N LEU A 156 0.34 -3.97 19.66
CA LEU A 156 -0.85 -4.31 18.87
C LEU A 156 -1.82 -5.17 19.66
N LEU A 157 -1.32 -6.23 20.30
CA LEU A 157 -2.09 -7.22 21.07
C LEU A 157 -2.62 -6.70 22.42
N THR A 158 -2.31 -5.45 22.77
CA THR A 158 -2.99 -4.72 23.87
C THR A 158 -4.24 -3.99 23.40
N SER A 159 -4.51 -3.94 22.10
CA SER A 159 -5.75 -3.36 21.59
C SER A 159 -6.95 -4.28 21.84
N GLU A 160 -7.98 -3.77 22.51
CA GLU A 160 -9.22 -4.51 22.74
C GLU A 160 -10.05 -4.70 21.47
N MET A 161 -9.87 -3.84 20.46
CA MET A 161 -10.68 -3.85 19.24
C MET A 161 -10.07 -4.66 18.10
N LEU A 162 -8.83 -5.14 18.26
CA LEU A 162 -8.08 -5.79 17.20
C LEU A 162 -8.72 -7.14 16.86
N ASN A 163 -9.10 -7.28 15.59
CA ASN A 163 -9.73 -8.49 15.05
C ASN A 163 -8.92 -9.18 13.96
N GLU A 164 -8.01 -8.46 13.30
CA GLU A 164 -7.19 -9.00 12.22
C GLU A 164 -5.74 -8.54 12.34
N ILE A 165 -4.82 -9.50 12.31
CA ILE A 165 -3.38 -9.25 12.14
C ILE A 165 -2.88 -10.02 10.93
N GLU A 166 -2.21 -9.30 10.04
CA GLU A 166 -1.46 -9.84 8.93
C GLU A 166 0.01 -9.44 9.04
N ILE A 167 0.89 -10.43 9.04
CA ILE A 167 2.34 -10.24 9.01
C ILE A 167 2.90 -11.04 7.85
N ALA A 168 3.51 -10.35 6.89
CA ALA A 168 4.05 -10.99 5.69
C ALA A 168 5.49 -10.57 5.36
N ALA A 169 6.27 -11.48 4.79
CA ALA A 169 7.62 -11.27 4.27
C ALA A 169 8.54 -10.49 5.25
N SER A 170 8.43 -10.78 6.53
CA SER A 170 9.02 -9.97 7.61
C SER A 170 10.04 -10.78 8.40
N ALA A 171 10.82 -10.13 9.28
CA ALA A 171 11.77 -10.80 10.17
C ALA A 171 11.42 -10.53 11.63
N LEU A 172 11.30 -11.59 12.43
CA LEU A 172 11.11 -11.51 13.87
C LEU A 172 12.47 -11.36 14.55
N SER A 173 12.61 -10.36 15.43
CA SER A 173 13.88 -10.05 16.10
C SER A 173 14.28 -11.08 17.17
N ASP A 174 13.34 -11.53 18.00
CA ASP A 174 13.60 -12.48 19.09
C ASP A 174 12.36 -13.34 19.40
N GLU A 175 12.38 -14.60 18.94
CA GLU A 175 11.31 -15.55 19.24
C GLU A 175 11.22 -15.89 20.74
N LYS A 176 12.35 -15.92 21.47
CA LYS A 176 12.34 -16.31 22.89
C LYS A 176 11.61 -15.27 23.72
N GLU A 177 11.76 -14.00 23.38
CA GLU A 177 11.03 -12.91 24.03
C GLU A 177 9.53 -12.97 23.70
N LEU A 178 9.18 -13.21 22.43
CA LEU A 178 7.79 -13.43 22.02
C LEU A 178 7.16 -14.61 22.78
N LEU A 179 7.85 -15.74 22.90
CA LEU A 179 7.36 -16.90 23.64
C LEU A 179 7.13 -16.56 25.12
N LYS A 180 8.04 -15.82 25.76
CA LYS A 180 7.84 -15.36 27.14
C LYS A 180 6.59 -14.49 27.28
N LEU A 181 6.34 -13.60 26.32
CA LEU A 181 5.14 -12.76 26.31
C LEU A 181 3.86 -13.60 26.19
N LEU A 182 3.83 -14.54 25.25
CA LEU A 182 2.65 -15.37 24.95
C LEU A 182 2.36 -16.40 26.05
N GLU A 183 3.39 -17.03 26.60
CA GLU A 183 3.28 -18.07 27.63
C GLU A 183 3.07 -17.47 29.04
N SER A 184 3.32 -16.17 29.23
CA SER A 184 3.13 -15.51 30.53
C SER A 184 1.64 -15.39 30.89
N PRO A 185 1.19 -15.95 32.04
CA PRO A 185 -0.18 -15.77 32.51
C PRO A 185 -0.46 -14.34 32.99
N LYS A 186 0.60 -13.54 33.20
CA LYS A 186 0.52 -12.14 33.64
C LYS A 186 0.64 -11.15 32.48
N SER A 187 0.68 -11.60 31.23
CA SER A 187 0.80 -10.68 30.10
C SER A 187 -0.45 -9.82 29.97
N ASN A 188 -0.24 -8.52 29.73
CA ASN A 188 -1.31 -7.53 29.57
C ASN A 188 -1.94 -7.59 28.17
N LEU A 189 -1.88 -8.74 27.48
CA LEU A 189 -2.50 -8.88 26.17
C LEU A 189 -4.02 -8.87 26.35
N LEU A 190 -4.64 -7.78 25.90
CA LEU A 190 -6.07 -7.51 26.09
C LEU A 190 -6.92 -7.99 24.93
N THR A 191 -6.32 -8.24 23.76
CA THR A 191 -7.07 -8.63 22.58
C THR A 191 -7.81 -9.94 22.83
N LYS A 192 -9.13 -9.84 22.93
CA LYS A 192 -10.08 -10.97 23.03
C LYS A 192 -10.90 -11.16 21.75
N ASN A 193 -10.68 -10.29 20.77
CA ASN A 193 -11.47 -10.22 19.55
C ASN A 193 -10.64 -10.62 18.32
N LEU A 194 -9.44 -11.19 18.48
CA LEU A 194 -8.59 -11.58 17.35
C LEU A 194 -9.23 -12.78 16.66
N GLU A 195 -9.85 -12.54 15.51
CA GLU A 195 -10.58 -13.50 14.70
C GLU A 195 -9.70 -14.08 13.59
N VAL A 196 -8.83 -13.25 13.00
CA VAL A 196 -8.02 -13.60 11.84
C VAL A 196 -6.53 -13.37 12.13
N LEU A 197 -5.73 -14.43 11.94
CA LEU A 197 -4.27 -14.38 12.05
C LEU A 197 -3.62 -14.90 10.76
N ILE A 198 -2.97 -14.01 10.03
CA ILE A 198 -2.27 -14.33 8.78
C ILE A 198 -0.77 -14.12 9.00
N ILE A 199 0.02 -15.18 8.83
CA ILE A 199 1.48 -15.13 8.92
C ILE A 199 2.09 -15.77 7.68
N ARG A 200 2.76 -14.97 6.85
CA ARG A 200 3.39 -15.42 5.60
C ARG A 200 4.87 -15.09 5.59
N GLY A 201 5.75 -16.09 5.61
CA GLY A 201 7.20 -15.86 5.50
C GLY A 201 7.77 -14.97 6.61
N LEU A 202 7.34 -15.19 7.86
CA LEU A 202 7.91 -14.51 9.02
C LEU A 202 9.19 -15.25 9.47
N ASN A 203 10.33 -14.77 8.96
CA ASN A 203 11.63 -15.33 9.27
C ASN A 203 11.91 -15.21 10.78
N GLY A 204 12.44 -16.28 11.38
CA GLY A 204 12.71 -16.33 12.82
C GLY A 204 11.55 -16.80 13.69
N LEU A 205 10.35 -17.02 13.12
CA LEU A 205 9.26 -17.69 13.84
C LEU A 205 9.28 -19.19 13.57
N SER A 206 9.37 -20.01 14.63
CA SER A 206 9.30 -21.47 14.53
C SER A 206 7.87 -22.00 14.63
N ALA A 207 7.69 -23.30 14.34
CA ALA A 207 6.43 -24.00 14.63
C ALA A 207 6.00 -23.89 16.10
N ARG A 208 6.95 -23.74 17.04
CA ARG A 208 6.63 -23.49 18.46
C ARG A 208 6.01 -22.11 18.65
N GLY A 209 6.59 -21.07 18.05
CA GLY A 209 6.05 -19.71 18.08
C GLY A 209 4.64 -19.63 17.48
N VAL A 210 4.42 -20.26 16.33
CA VAL A 210 3.08 -20.35 15.71
C VAL A 210 2.08 -21.01 16.66
N LYS A 211 2.43 -22.16 17.26
CA LYS A 211 1.58 -22.84 18.23
C LYS A 211 1.26 -21.97 19.44
N ALA A 212 2.24 -21.21 19.95
CA ALA A 212 2.04 -20.31 21.09
C ALA A 212 1.06 -19.17 20.76
N LEU A 213 1.16 -18.58 19.56
CA LEU A 213 0.21 -17.56 19.09
C LEU A 213 -1.21 -18.13 19.02
N ILE A 214 -1.39 -19.28 18.35
CA ILE A 214 -2.69 -19.94 18.23
C ILE A 214 -3.23 -20.29 19.62
N GLU A 215 -2.43 -20.92 20.49
CA GLU A 215 -2.86 -21.31 21.83
C GLU A 215 -3.30 -20.10 22.66
N ARG A 216 -2.60 -18.96 22.52
CA ARG A 216 -2.93 -17.73 23.24
C ARG A 216 -4.30 -17.17 22.84
N PHE A 217 -4.65 -17.24 21.56
CA PHE A 217 -5.85 -16.60 21.01
C PHE A 217 -6.92 -17.59 20.51
N LYS A 218 -6.76 -18.90 20.78
CA LYS A 218 -7.64 -19.98 20.30
C LYS A 218 -9.13 -19.80 20.59
N MET A 219 -9.49 -19.01 21.60
CA MET A 219 -10.88 -18.78 21.99
C MET A 219 -11.59 -17.75 21.10
N SER A 220 -10.84 -16.88 20.42
CA SER A 220 -11.37 -15.84 19.54
C SER A 220 -11.06 -16.08 18.07
N LEU A 221 -10.01 -16.86 17.77
CA LEU A 221 -9.61 -17.14 16.39
C LEU A 221 -10.68 -17.96 15.66
N HIS A 222 -10.98 -17.53 14.44
CA HIS A 222 -11.81 -18.22 13.46
C HIS A 222 -11.01 -18.64 12.24
N GLU A 223 -9.98 -17.87 11.89
CA GLU A 223 -9.15 -18.12 10.72
C GLU A 223 -7.67 -17.95 11.03
N VAL A 224 -6.88 -18.93 10.60
CA VAL A 224 -5.43 -18.90 10.70
C VAL A 224 -4.82 -19.29 9.35
N GLU A 225 -4.08 -18.38 8.75
CA GLU A 225 -3.30 -18.65 7.55
C GLU A 225 -1.81 -18.64 7.86
N ILE A 226 -1.11 -19.72 7.52
CA ILE A 226 0.33 -19.87 7.74
C ILE A 226 1.00 -20.28 6.43
N ALA A 227 1.90 -19.45 5.94
CA ALA A 227 2.72 -19.71 4.76
C ALA A 227 4.19 -19.41 5.01
N GLY A 228 5.11 -20.08 4.31
CA GLY A 228 6.54 -19.76 4.38
C GLY A 228 7.19 -19.93 5.75
N ILE A 229 6.60 -20.71 6.66
CA ILE A 229 7.16 -21.08 7.96
C ILE A 229 7.42 -22.58 7.96
N ASP A 230 8.54 -23.00 8.55
CA ASP A 230 8.90 -24.41 8.68
C ASP A 230 8.01 -25.10 9.73
N ILE A 231 6.82 -25.51 9.29
CA ILE A 231 5.87 -26.32 10.05
C ILE A 231 5.58 -27.60 9.28
N SER A 232 5.77 -28.74 9.93
CA SER A 232 5.58 -30.03 9.27
C SER A 232 4.10 -30.30 8.98
N LYS A 233 3.79 -31.10 7.94
CA LYS A 233 2.41 -31.52 7.64
C LYS A 233 1.74 -32.22 8.84
N LYS A 234 2.50 -33.01 9.60
CA LYS A 234 2.02 -33.67 10.82
C LYS A 234 1.59 -32.65 11.87
N GLU A 235 2.37 -31.59 12.08
CA GLU A 235 2.01 -30.52 13.02
C GLU A 235 0.81 -29.71 12.54
N CYS A 236 0.70 -29.44 11.24
CA CYS A 236 -0.48 -28.80 10.65
C CYS A 236 -1.75 -29.61 10.91
N GLN A 237 -1.69 -30.92 10.68
CA GLN A 237 -2.80 -31.84 10.96
C GLN A 237 -3.17 -31.86 12.45
N MET A 238 -2.17 -31.90 13.34
CA MET A 238 -2.40 -31.84 14.79
C MET A 238 -3.06 -30.53 15.22
N LEU A 239 -2.71 -29.39 14.60
CA LEU A 239 -3.35 -28.11 14.87
C LEU A 239 -4.84 -28.13 14.48
N ARG A 240 -5.16 -28.66 13.29
CA ARG A 240 -6.54 -28.80 12.81
C ARG A 240 -7.39 -29.68 13.72
N GLU A 241 -6.85 -30.83 14.11
CA GLU A 241 -7.53 -31.77 15.00
C GLU A 241 -7.73 -31.18 16.40
N LYS A 242 -6.72 -30.47 16.92
CA LYS A 242 -6.78 -29.85 18.25
C LYS A 242 -7.74 -28.66 18.30
N TYR A 243 -7.83 -27.88 17.23
CA TYR A 243 -8.63 -26.65 17.16
C TYR A 243 -9.67 -26.71 16.03
N GLY A 244 -10.56 -27.69 16.09
CA GLY A 244 -11.53 -27.95 15.01
C GLY A 244 -12.53 -26.82 14.71
N THR A 245 -12.59 -25.77 15.53
CA THR A 245 -13.40 -24.56 15.28
C THR A 245 -12.68 -23.49 14.48
N ILE A 246 -11.36 -23.63 14.26
CA ILE A 246 -10.52 -22.69 13.54
C ILE A 246 -10.32 -23.21 12.11
N SER A 247 -10.59 -22.37 11.12
CA SER A 247 -10.24 -22.63 9.73
C SER A 247 -8.75 -22.40 9.52
N PHE A 248 -8.05 -23.42 9.04
CA PHE A 248 -6.60 -23.36 8.83
C PHE A 248 -6.23 -23.43 7.35
N PHE A 249 -5.51 -22.42 6.87
CA PHE A 249 -4.94 -22.36 5.53
C PHE A 249 -3.42 -22.49 5.61
N PHE A 250 -2.88 -23.64 5.21
CA PHE A 250 -1.44 -23.88 5.20
C PHE A 250 -0.93 -23.90 3.76
N ALA A 251 0.11 -23.13 3.44
CA ALA A 251 0.70 -23.14 2.10
C ALA A 251 1.30 -24.50 1.72
N SER A 252 1.64 -25.35 2.69
CA SER A 252 2.09 -26.73 2.44
C SER A 252 1.01 -27.65 1.83
N ASP A 253 -0.26 -27.21 1.85
CA ASP A 253 -1.38 -27.86 1.17
C ASP A 253 -1.51 -27.43 -0.29
N GLN A 254 -0.90 -26.31 -0.67
CA GLN A 254 -0.84 -25.85 -2.05
C GLN A 254 0.32 -26.57 -2.77
N HIS A 255 0.13 -27.86 -3.03
CA HIS A 255 0.82 -28.47 -4.17
C HIS A 255 0.29 -27.78 -5.42
N MET A 256 1.05 -26.82 -5.96
CA MET A 256 0.88 -26.43 -7.35
C MET A 256 1.02 -27.71 -8.19
N PRO A 257 0.01 -28.09 -8.97
CA PRO A 257 0.13 -29.25 -9.85
C PRO A 257 1.39 -29.08 -10.71
N PRO A 258 2.18 -30.14 -10.94
CA PRO A 258 3.39 -30.07 -11.78
C PRO A 258 3.13 -29.38 -13.13
N GLU A 259 1.94 -29.57 -13.69
CA GLU A 259 1.48 -28.96 -14.94
C GLU A 259 1.37 -27.41 -14.85
N MET A 260 0.96 -26.88 -13.70
CA MET A 260 0.88 -25.43 -13.47
C MET A 260 2.27 -24.82 -13.26
N MET A 261 3.18 -25.57 -12.65
CA MET A 261 4.59 -25.19 -12.50
C MET A 261 5.30 -25.16 -13.87
N GLU A 262 5.05 -26.16 -14.73
CA GLU A 262 5.54 -26.14 -16.12
C GLU A 262 4.94 -24.97 -16.93
N ALA A 263 3.66 -24.66 -16.75
CA ALA A 263 3.01 -23.54 -17.43
C ALA A 263 3.62 -22.19 -17.03
N LEU A 264 3.90 -21.99 -15.73
CA LEU A 264 4.57 -20.79 -15.22
C LEU A 264 6.01 -20.67 -15.74
N GLN A 265 6.76 -21.78 -15.78
CA GLN A 265 8.11 -21.81 -16.35
C GLN A 265 8.12 -21.48 -17.84
N ARG A 266 7.13 -21.98 -18.62
CA ARG A 266 7.00 -21.63 -20.05
C ARG A 266 6.64 -20.16 -20.25
N MET A 267 5.79 -19.58 -19.40
CA MET A 267 5.48 -18.14 -19.48
C MET A 267 6.70 -17.27 -19.18
N GLN A 268 7.51 -17.62 -18.19
CA GLN A 268 8.75 -16.90 -17.89
C GLN A 268 9.81 -17.05 -19.00
N GLN A 269 9.88 -18.21 -19.66
CA GLN A 269 10.76 -18.40 -20.82
C GLN A 269 10.33 -17.55 -22.02
N MET A 270 9.03 -17.45 -22.29
CA MET A 270 8.51 -16.60 -23.37
C MET A 270 8.74 -15.10 -23.11
N GLU A 271 8.70 -14.65 -21.86
CA GLU A 271 9.04 -13.26 -21.51
C GLU A 271 10.54 -12.93 -21.71
N MET A 272 11.44 -13.92 -21.55
CA MET A 272 12.86 -13.74 -21.84
C MET A 272 13.18 -13.85 -23.34
N GLU A 273 12.52 -14.74 -24.07
CA GLU A 273 12.74 -14.91 -25.52
C GLU A 273 12.16 -13.75 -26.35
N GLY A 274 11.17 -13.01 -25.82
CA GLY A 274 10.64 -11.78 -26.42
C GLY A 274 11.64 -10.62 -26.50
N HIS A 275 12.77 -10.70 -25.80
CA HIS A 275 13.82 -9.67 -25.82
C HIS A 275 15.04 -9.99 -26.70
N GLU A 276 15.16 -11.22 -27.24
CA GLU A 276 16.34 -11.60 -28.04
C GLU A 276 16.16 -11.47 -29.56
N HIS A 277 15.00 -11.04 -30.07
CA HIS A 277 14.76 -10.87 -31.52
C HIS A 277 14.38 -9.44 -31.94
N GLY A 278 15.07 -8.46 -31.36
CA GLY A 278 14.99 -7.04 -31.72
C GLY A 278 16.35 -6.38 -31.97
N GLY A 279 17.28 -7.10 -32.60
CA GLY A 279 18.57 -6.52 -33.03
C GLY A 279 18.40 -5.72 -34.32
N GLY A 280 18.65 -4.41 -34.28
CA GLY A 280 18.53 -3.56 -35.47
C GLY A 280 18.99 -2.11 -35.37
N GLY A 281 20.19 -1.84 -34.85
CA GLY A 281 21.04 -0.74 -35.35
C GLY A 281 21.04 0.62 -34.61
N GLY A 282 22.25 1.16 -34.41
CA GLY A 282 22.49 2.58 -34.15
C GLY A 282 23.32 2.86 -32.89
N GLY A 283 24.64 2.94 -33.04
CA GLY A 283 25.58 3.16 -31.93
C GLY A 283 25.86 4.63 -31.57
N CYS A 284 26.77 4.74 -30.60
CA CYS A 284 27.59 5.91 -30.19
C CYS A 284 26.92 6.99 -29.33
N CYS A 285 27.16 6.95 -28.02
CA CYS A 285 28.06 7.87 -27.29
C CYS A 285 27.74 7.95 -25.79
N GLY A 286 28.78 8.03 -24.95
CA GLY A 286 28.74 8.73 -23.67
C GLY A 286 28.39 7.89 -22.44
N GLY A 287 29.42 7.41 -21.75
CA GLY A 287 29.28 6.81 -20.44
C GLY A 287 28.93 7.82 -19.35
N HIS A 288 28.05 7.42 -18.45
CA HIS A 288 28.18 7.65 -17.02
C HIS A 288 27.58 6.45 -16.28
N GLY A 289 28.39 5.81 -15.45
CA GLY A 289 27.99 4.66 -14.65
C GLY A 289 26.99 5.09 -13.57
N MET A 290 25.81 4.48 -13.60
CA MET A 290 24.91 4.38 -12.46
C MET A 290 25.15 3.01 -11.80
N PRO A 291 25.17 2.91 -10.45
CA PRO A 291 25.29 1.63 -9.79
C PRO A 291 24.03 0.80 -10.03
N ALA A 292 24.24 -0.49 -10.31
CA ALA A 292 23.20 -1.48 -10.47
C ALA A 292 22.26 -1.48 -9.24
N MET A 293 21.03 -1.03 -9.42
CA MET A 293 19.96 -1.32 -8.49
C MET A 293 19.66 -2.82 -8.58
N SER A 294 20.04 -3.52 -7.52
CA SER A 294 19.57 -4.87 -7.20
C SER A 294 18.04 -4.90 -7.31
N ASN A 295 17.53 -5.57 -8.33
CA ASN A 295 16.12 -5.71 -8.63
C ASN A 295 15.47 -6.71 -7.65
N ASN A 296 15.32 -6.32 -6.38
CA ASN A 296 14.39 -6.97 -5.46
C ASN A 296 13.07 -6.21 -5.56
N ASN A 297 12.28 -6.54 -6.58
CA ASN A 297 10.94 -6.00 -6.73
C ASN A 297 10.04 -6.65 -5.66
N PRO A 298 9.58 -5.92 -4.62
CA PRO A 298 8.68 -6.48 -3.60
C PRO A 298 7.34 -6.95 -4.21
N LEU A 299 6.96 -6.44 -5.39
CA LEU A 299 5.83 -6.94 -6.17
C LEU A 299 6.04 -8.40 -6.61
N MET A 300 7.28 -8.82 -6.91
CA MET A 300 7.60 -10.23 -7.22
C MET A 300 7.59 -11.11 -5.97
N ALA A 301 7.84 -10.57 -4.78
CA ALA A 301 7.63 -11.30 -3.53
C ALA A 301 6.13 -11.49 -3.23
N MET A 302 5.27 -10.52 -3.58
CA MET A 302 3.81 -10.65 -3.48
C MET A 302 3.23 -11.57 -4.58
N LEU A 303 3.74 -11.53 -5.80
CA LEU A 303 3.28 -12.35 -6.93
C LEU A 303 3.83 -13.78 -6.90
N GLY A 304 5.05 -13.97 -6.37
CA GLY A 304 5.73 -15.27 -6.29
C GLY A 304 5.27 -16.18 -5.15
N GLN A 305 4.43 -15.72 -4.22
CA GLN A 305 3.99 -16.49 -3.04
C GLN A 305 2.47 -16.68 -2.87
N GLY A 306 1.65 -16.41 -3.89
CA GLY A 306 0.25 -16.85 -3.85
C GLY A 306 -0.71 -15.98 -4.63
N MET A 307 -0.74 -16.14 -5.95
CA MET A 307 -1.97 -15.86 -6.68
C MET A 307 -2.91 -17.05 -6.51
N MET A 308 -3.97 -16.83 -5.74
CA MET A 308 -5.35 -17.33 -5.90
C MET A 308 -6.09 -17.16 -4.55
N GLY A 309 -6.44 -15.91 -4.23
CA GLY A 309 -7.40 -15.61 -3.17
C GLY A 309 -8.80 -15.49 -3.78
N GLY A 310 -9.71 -16.36 -3.35
CA GLY A 310 -11.15 -16.24 -3.60
C GLY A 310 -11.75 -14.97 -2.97
N PRO A 311 -13.05 -14.71 -3.19
CA PRO A 311 -13.62 -13.38 -3.04
C PRO A 311 -13.66 -12.95 -1.59
N SER A 312 -12.99 -11.83 -1.29
CA SER A 312 -13.31 -11.01 -0.13
C SER A 312 -14.72 -10.48 -0.33
N LEU A 313 -15.63 -10.79 0.62
CA LEU A 313 -16.95 -10.20 0.71
C LEU A 313 -16.79 -8.69 0.98
N ALA A 314 -16.69 -7.93 -0.09
CA ALA A 314 -16.95 -6.50 -0.09
C ALA A 314 -18.46 -6.32 -0.25
N ASP A 315 -19.11 -5.74 0.77
CA ASP A 315 -20.37 -5.06 0.57
C ASP A 315 -20.12 -3.88 -0.39
N GLY A 316 -20.50 -4.08 -1.65
CA GLY A 316 -20.40 -3.10 -2.72
C GLY A 316 -20.30 -3.77 -4.09
N GLU A 317 -21.45 -4.03 -4.71
CA GLU A 317 -21.59 -4.50 -6.09
C GLU A 317 -20.70 -3.72 -7.06
N ILE A 318 -19.74 -4.40 -7.68
CA ILE A 318 -19.15 -4.00 -8.96
C ILE A 318 -19.10 -5.25 -9.84
N ASP A 319 -20.05 -5.33 -10.78
CA ASP A 319 -20.02 -6.31 -11.87
C ASP A 319 -18.80 -6.05 -12.76
N VAL A 320 -17.91 -7.03 -12.87
CA VAL A 320 -16.85 -7.05 -13.90
C VAL A 320 -17.29 -7.99 -15.01
N ILE A 321 -17.81 -7.43 -16.10
CA ILE A 321 -18.08 -8.14 -17.34
C ILE A 321 -16.77 -8.21 -18.15
N SER A 322 -16.18 -9.40 -18.26
CA SER A 322 -15.15 -9.70 -19.27
C SER A 322 -15.85 -10.13 -20.57
N GLY A 323 -15.85 -9.25 -21.56
CA GLY A 323 -16.42 -9.52 -22.89
C GLY A 323 -15.36 -10.04 -23.85
N VAL A 324 -15.50 -11.31 -24.26
CA VAL A 324 -15.15 -11.76 -25.61
C VAL A 324 -16.42 -11.56 -26.45
N GLN A 325 -16.40 -10.62 -27.40
CA GLN A 325 -17.55 -10.33 -28.28
C GLN A 325 -17.52 -11.20 -29.54
N PHE A 326 -18.60 -11.95 -29.76
CA PHE A 326 -19.13 -12.21 -31.11
C PHE A 326 -20.40 -11.37 -31.30
N ALA A 327 -20.63 -10.93 -32.54
CA ALA A 327 -21.43 -9.78 -32.92
C ALA A 327 -22.98 -9.90 -32.84
N ASN A 328 -23.59 -8.70 -32.84
CA ASN A 328 -24.90 -8.26 -33.36
C ASN A 328 -26.09 -8.07 -32.38
N PRO A 329 -27.05 -7.15 -32.68
CA PRO A 329 -27.18 -5.89 -31.94
C PRO A 329 -28.60 -5.64 -31.37
N LEU A 330 -28.72 -4.52 -30.63
CA LEU A 330 -29.92 -3.79 -30.15
C LEU A 330 -30.18 -3.88 -28.64
N SER A 331 -29.81 -2.82 -27.91
CA SER A 331 -30.78 -1.91 -27.28
C SER A 331 -30.06 -0.82 -26.49
N LYS A 332 -30.67 0.36 -26.45
CA LYS A 332 -30.14 1.61 -25.90
C LYS A 332 -30.41 1.72 -24.40
N SER A 333 -29.44 2.18 -23.61
CA SER A 333 -29.62 2.92 -22.34
C SER A 333 -28.29 3.57 -21.86
N PRO A 334 -28.34 4.61 -20.99
CA PRO A 334 -27.40 5.74 -21.01
C PRO A 334 -26.15 5.57 -20.14
N GLN A 335 -25.04 6.15 -20.59
CA GLN A 335 -23.68 6.00 -20.05
C GLN A 335 -23.39 6.85 -18.80
N LEU A 336 -22.81 6.22 -17.77
CA LEU A 336 -22.03 6.84 -16.69
C LEU A 336 -20.69 7.32 -17.24
N LYS A 337 -20.30 8.58 -16.94
CA LYS A 337 -19.01 9.15 -17.35
C LYS A 337 -17.93 8.86 -16.32
N GLU A 338 -17.09 7.87 -16.61
CA GLU A 338 -15.76 7.70 -16.03
C GLU A 338 -14.81 8.73 -16.66
N VAL A 339 -14.09 9.52 -15.87
CA VAL A 339 -13.06 10.45 -16.36
C VAL A 339 -11.69 9.85 -16.07
N ARG A 340 -11.16 9.10 -17.05
CA ARG A 340 -9.73 8.75 -17.13
C ARG A 340 -9.05 9.77 -18.04
N MET A 341 -8.00 10.43 -17.56
CA MET A 341 -7.16 11.28 -18.41
C MET A 341 -5.90 10.52 -18.80
N GLY A 342 -5.85 10.08 -20.07
CA GLY A 342 -4.63 9.62 -20.75
C GLY A 342 -4.16 10.69 -21.76
N GLN A 343 -2.85 10.79 -21.96
CA GLN A 343 -2.21 11.78 -22.84
C GLN A 343 -2.51 11.52 -24.32
N ALA A 344 -2.77 12.59 -25.08
CA ALA A 344 -2.76 12.60 -26.54
C ALA A 344 -1.50 13.31 -27.05
N GLY A 345 -0.91 12.73 -28.10
CA GLY A 345 0.40 13.06 -28.64
C GLY A 345 0.50 14.42 -29.34
N SER A 346 1.77 14.78 -29.54
CA SER A 346 2.30 15.90 -30.31
C SER A 346 1.75 15.94 -31.73
N ASN A 347 1.36 17.13 -32.19
CA ASN A 347 1.28 17.43 -33.61
C ASN A 347 2.03 18.74 -33.87
N GLU A 348 3.03 18.62 -34.75
CA GLU A 348 3.80 19.71 -35.33
C GLU A 348 2.90 20.58 -36.23
N GLY A 349 3.21 21.88 -36.30
CA GLY A 349 2.51 22.82 -37.15
C GLY A 349 3.22 24.17 -37.18
N SER A 350 4.24 24.25 -38.01
CA SER A 350 4.92 25.48 -38.47
C SER A 350 3.99 26.33 -39.33
N TRP A 351 3.89 27.63 -39.07
CA TRP A 351 3.61 28.65 -40.09
C TRP A 351 4.39 29.92 -39.77
N GLU A 352 5.00 30.44 -40.83
CA GLU A 352 5.96 31.51 -40.93
C GLU A 352 5.36 32.91 -40.68
N ASP A 353 6.31 33.82 -40.52
CA ASP A 353 6.25 35.28 -40.45
C ASP A 353 5.20 35.96 -41.35
N GLU A 354 4.69 37.12 -40.89
CA GLU A 354 4.91 38.38 -41.61
C GLU A 354 4.37 39.62 -40.88
N ASN A 355 5.15 40.69 -41.02
CA ASN A 355 4.80 42.12 -41.07
C ASN A 355 4.80 43.00 -39.80
N MET A 356 5.94 43.71 -39.73
CA MET A 356 6.16 45.12 -39.38
C MET A 356 4.94 46.04 -39.54
N SER A 357 4.81 46.98 -38.59
CA SER A 357 4.86 48.42 -38.91
C SER A 357 5.04 49.24 -37.64
N ASP A 358 5.96 50.20 -37.74
CA ASP A 358 6.31 51.23 -36.78
C ASP A 358 5.11 52.10 -36.35
N GLU A 359 5.15 52.63 -35.13
CA GLU A 359 4.87 54.06 -34.93
C GLU A 359 5.41 54.59 -33.59
N GLU A 360 5.85 55.83 -33.67
CA GLU A 360 6.66 56.60 -32.74
C GLU A 360 5.91 57.04 -31.46
N GLY A 361 6.69 57.42 -30.44
CA GLY A 361 6.37 58.65 -29.71
C GLY A 361 6.48 58.60 -28.19
N GLY A 362 7.35 59.47 -27.65
CA GLY A 362 6.98 60.24 -26.46
C GLY A 362 7.79 60.00 -25.20
N ILE A 363 8.90 60.72 -25.09
CA ILE A 363 9.60 61.10 -23.85
C ILE A 363 8.65 61.90 -22.95
N ASN A 364 8.69 61.67 -21.63
CA ASN A 364 8.79 62.72 -20.61
C ASN A 364 9.09 62.14 -19.22
N ASP A 365 10.27 62.50 -18.71
CA ASP A 365 10.62 62.56 -17.29
C ASP A 365 9.99 63.80 -16.62
N VAL A 366 10.13 63.84 -15.28
CA VAL A 366 9.80 64.88 -14.27
C VAL A 366 8.41 64.65 -13.65
N ASP A 367 8.23 64.38 -12.34
CA ASP A 367 8.95 64.74 -11.10
C ASP A 367 9.23 63.56 -10.14
#